data_AF-A0A2Z2KKM1-F1
#
_entry.id   AF-A0A2Z2KKM1-F1
#
_cell.length_a   1.000
_cell.length_b   1.000
_cell.length_c   1.000
_cell.angle_alpha   90.00
_cell.angle_beta   90.00
_cell.angle_gamma   90.00
#
_symmetry.space_group_name_H-M   'P 1'
#
loop_
_entity.id
_entity.type
_entity.pdbx_description
1 polymer ?
#
loop_
_entity_poly.entity_id
_entity_poly.type
_entity_poly.pdbx_seq_one_letter_code
_entity_poly.pdbx_strand_id
1 'polypeptide(L)'
;MQAKLKVLLYAGAGYAAAVLTSPFLPELLSLLLPVAGAAYGLVEASLKRPRTNLPAEVLPAGPAQETVPAPPPLPEQKAGSNSGAANTAASPSPAAVLNGAAAPQIGPEFAPVVEYLSILEDMIISEGQKDTLDNEIVEKSLALFARLQRVIPLLQELNNGEINHTVRRLILKDLNGVINPFLRLGGEAKTRNRRMLLNGLRDVDAKISDIASTIEHKDLMELQTKAELIHQRYSSSEL
;
A
#
# COMPACT_ATOMS: atom_id res chain seq x y z
N MET A 1 -41.02 16.43 25.07
CA MET A 1 -41.33 15.01 25.42
C MET A 1 -41.98 14.22 24.28
N GLN A 2 -42.87 14.80 23.45
CA GLN A 2 -43.67 14.04 22.46
C GLN A 2 -42.87 13.17 21.44
N ALA A 3 -41.64 13.53 21.07
CA ALA A 3 -40.83 12.73 20.15
C ALA A 3 -40.49 11.32 20.70
N LYS A 4 -40.16 11.22 21.99
CA LYS A 4 -39.84 9.92 22.64
C LYS A 4 -41.05 8.99 22.70
N LEU A 5 -42.26 9.56 22.91
CA LEU A 5 -43.51 8.81 22.91
C LEU A 5 -43.79 8.20 21.53
N LYS A 6 -43.62 8.98 20.45
CA LYS A 6 -43.83 8.51 19.08
C LYS A 6 -42.85 7.39 18.70
N VAL A 7 -41.56 7.53 19.06
CA VAL A 7 -40.55 6.48 18.81
C VAL A 7 -40.89 5.16 19.51
N LEU A 8 -41.35 5.21 20.77
CA LEU A 8 -41.80 4.00 21.49
C LEU A 8 -43.06 3.39 20.86
N LEU A 9 -43.99 4.20 20.36
CA LEU A 9 -45.23 3.74 19.73
C LEU A 9 -44.95 3.04 18.39
N TYR A 10 -44.06 3.58 17.56
CA TYR A 10 -43.62 2.91 16.32
C TYR A 10 -42.79 1.64 16.58
N ALA A 11 -41.94 1.64 17.62
CA ALA A 11 -41.20 0.43 18.02
C ALA A 11 -42.15 -0.69 18.49
N GLY A 12 -43.16 -0.37 19.30
CA GLY A 12 -44.18 -1.31 19.73
C GLY A 12 -45.03 -1.86 18.57
N ALA A 13 -45.41 -1.00 17.62
CA ALA A 13 -46.14 -1.42 16.42
C ALA A 13 -45.32 -2.37 15.52
N GLY A 14 -44.02 -2.11 15.37
CA GLY A 14 -43.11 -3.01 14.63
C GLY A 14 -42.95 -4.38 15.31
N TYR A 15 -42.83 -4.40 16.64
CA TYR A 15 -42.76 -5.66 17.40
C TYR A 15 -44.07 -6.47 17.29
N ALA A 16 -45.23 -5.82 17.40
CA ALA A 16 -46.52 -6.49 17.25
C ALA A 16 -46.71 -7.08 15.83
N ALA A 17 -46.27 -6.36 14.79
CA ALA A 17 -46.29 -6.86 13.42
C ALA A 17 -45.40 -8.10 13.23
N ALA A 18 -44.19 -8.11 13.82
CA ALA A 18 -43.27 -9.24 13.77
C ALA A 18 -43.81 -10.49 14.49
N VAL A 19 -44.49 -10.32 15.63
CA VAL A 19 -45.13 -11.44 16.35
C VAL A 19 -46.32 -12.00 15.56
N LEU A 20 -47.10 -11.16 14.89
CA LEU A 20 -48.24 -11.58 14.07
C LEU A 20 -47.84 -12.28 12.75
N THR A 21 -46.67 -11.97 12.19
CA THR A 21 -46.17 -12.63 10.96
C THR A 21 -45.30 -13.88 11.23
N SER A 22 -44.94 -14.11 12.49
CA SER A 22 -44.10 -15.23 12.97
C SER A 22 -44.49 -16.64 12.45
N PRO A 23 -45.78 -17.05 12.34
CA PRO A 23 -46.12 -18.41 11.95
C PRO A 23 -46.15 -18.68 10.44
N PHE A 24 -45.82 -17.71 9.57
CA PHE A 24 -46.04 -17.83 8.12
C PHE A 24 -44.89 -17.40 7.19
N LEU A 25 -43.71 -17.01 7.72
CA LEU A 25 -42.51 -16.74 6.90
C LEU A 25 -41.25 -17.42 7.48
N PRO A 26 -40.36 -18.00 6.64
CA PRO A 26 -39.07 -18.54 7.10
C PRO A 26 -38.14 -17.45 7.64
N GLU A 27 -37.36 -17.79 8.67
CA GLU A 27 -36.61 -16.85 9.53
C GLU A 27 -35.62 -15.92 8.81
N LEU A 28 -35.13 -16.29 7.61
CA LEU A 28 -34.13 -15.51 6.88
C LEU A 28 -34.57 -14.08 6.51
N LEU A 29 -35.87 -13.84 6.29
CA LEU A 29 -36.37 -12.52 5.84
C LEU A 29 -36.67 -11.57 7.02
N SER A 30 -37.01 -12.10 8.20
CA SER A 30 -37.33 -11.27 9.36
C SER A 30 -36.11 -10.50 9.90
N LEU A 31 -34.90 -11.03 9.68
CA LEU A 31 -33.64 -10.40 10.09
C LEU A 31 -33.29 -9.15 9.26
N LEU A 32 -33.87 -8.99 8.07
CA LEU A 32 -33.51 -7.93 7.11
C LEU A 32 -34.27 -6.61 7.36
N LEU A 33 -35.50 -6.68 7.88
CA LEU A 33 -36.33 -5.48 8.16
C LEU A 33 -35.67 -4.49 9.15
N PRO A 34 -35.05 -4.93 10.28
CA PRO A 34 -34.35 -4.01 11.19
C PRO A 34 -33.19 -3.26 10.51
N VAL A 35 -32.45 -3.94 9.63
CA VAL A 35 -31.31 -3.37 8.90
C VAL A 35 -31.77 -2.38 7.84
N ALA A 36 -32.82 -2.72 7.07
CA ALA A 36 -33.43 -1.83 6.09
C ALA A 36 -34.02 -0.56 6.74
N GLY A 37 -34.69 -0.71 7.90
CA GLY A 37 -35.21 0.42 8.67
C GLY A 37 -34.11 1.37 9.19
N ALA A 38 -33.00 0.81 9.69
CA ALA A 38 -31.84 1.59 10.14
C ALA A 38 -31.19 2.38 8.99
N ALA A 39 -31.07 1.78 7.80
CA ALA A 39 -30.51 2.44 6.62
C ALA A 39 -31.36 3.65 6.16
N TYR A 40 -32.70 3.51 6.14
CA TYR A 40 -33.60 4.58 5.71
C TYR A 40 -33.57 5.80 6.65
N GLY A 41 -33.46 5.57 7.96
CA GLY A 41 -33.39 6.64 8.96
C GLY A 41 -32.14 7.53 8.87
N LEU A 42 -30.99 6.96 8.47
CA LEU A 42 -29.74 7.71 8.29
C LEU A 42 -29.75 8.63 7.06
N VAL A 43 -30.46 8.22 6.00
CA VAL A 43 -30.63 9.04 4.79
C VAL A 43 -31.52 10.25 5.10
N GLU A 44 -32.67 10.07 5.76
CA GLU A 44 -33.57 11.20 6.07
C GLU A 44 -32.95 12.19 7.07
N ALA A 45 -32.16 11.70 8.03
CA ALA A 45 -31.41 12.55 8.97
C ALA A 45 -30.32 13.41 8.30
N SER A 46 -29.76 12.94 7.18
CA SER A 46 -28.73 13.67 6.43
C SER A 46 -29.29 14.79 5.55
N LEU A 47 -30.56 14.70 5.13
CA LEU A 47 -31.20 15.73 4.29
C LEU A 47 -31.72 16.96 5.07
N LYS A 48 -31.79 16.91 6.41
CA LYS A 48 -32.36 17.98 7.26
C LYS A 48 -31.35 18.65 8.20
N ARG A 49 -30.15 18.98 7.71
CA ARG A 49 -29.24 19.94 8.38
C ARG A 49 -29.43 21.37 7.83
N PRO A 50 -30.01 22.31 8.59
CA PRO A 50 -29.97 23.73 8.22
C PRO A 50 -28.54 24.27 8.33
N ARG A 51 -28.17 25.16 7.40
CA ARG A 51 -26.87 25.85 7.41
C ARG A 51 -26.88 26.97 8.45
N THR A 52 -25.89 26.98 9.34
CA THR A 52 -25.59 28.14 10.19
C THR A 52 -24.13 28.54 9.99
N ASN A 53 -23.91 29.79 9.55
CA ASN A 53 -22.58 30.39 9.47
C ASN A 53 -22.00 30.60 10.87
N LEU A 54 -20.66 30.61 10.98
CA LEU A 54 -19.86 31.49 11.85
C LEU A 54 -18.37 31.40 11.40
N PRO A 55 -17.55 32.46 11.60
CA PRO A 55 -16.23 32.60 10.99
C PRO A 55 -15.08 32.01 11.83
N ALA A 56 -13.87 32.06 11.28
CA ALA A 56 -12.65 31.52 11.87
C ALA A 56 -12.07 32.39 13.01
N GLU A 57 -11.61 31.76 14.10
CA GLU A 57 -10.76 32.39 15.13
C GLU A 57 -9.86 31.31 15.80
N VAL A 58 -8.56 31.39 15.53
CA VAL A 58 -7.38 31.17 16.41
C VAL A 58 -7.26 29.92 17.33
N LEU A 59 -6.14 29.18 17.16
CA LEU A 59 -5.55 28.22 18.12
C LEU A 59 -4.90 28.93 19.33
N PRO A 60 -4.93 28.37 20.55
CA PRO A 60 -3.64 27.93 21.14
C PRO A 60 -3.67 26.74 22.16
N ALA A 61 -2.52 26.05 22.24
CA ALA A 61 -1.85 25.40 23.41
C ALA A 61 -2.59 24.46 24.42
N GLY A 62 -1.92 23.36 24.82
CA GLY A 62 -2.15 22.62 26.09
C GLY A 62 -1.32 23.18 27.26
N PRO A 63 -1.00 22.45 28.38
CA PRO A 63 -1.17 21.00 28.66
C PRO A 63 -1.63 20.60 30.11
N ALA A 64 -1.58 19.29 30.46
CA ALA A 64 -1.63 18.65 31.81
C ALA A 64 -2.99 18.71 32.60
N GLN A 65 -3.36 17.87 33.60
CA GLN A 65 -2.80 16.79 34.46
C GLN A 65 -3.88 15.67 34.65
N GLU A 66 -3.63 14.35 34.67
CA GLU A 66 -3.05 13.45 35.70
C GLU A 66 -4.01 12.98 36.84
N THR A 67 -4.28 11.66 36.96
CA THR A 67 -4.37 10.87 38.22
C THR A 67 -4.68 9.37 37.98
N VAL A 68 -4.12 8.48 38.83
CA VAL A 68 -4.25 6.99 38.81
C VAL A 68 -4.39 6.49 40.26
N PRO A 69 -5.18 5.43 40.53
CA PRO A 69 -4.67 4.30 41.35
C PRO A 69 -5.14 2.90 40.85
N ALA A 70 -4.57 1.81 41.40
CA ALA A 70 -4.58 0.45 40.80
C ALA A 70 -5.12 -0.70 41.72
N PRO A 71 -4.74 -2.01 41.57
CA PRO A 71 -5.62 -3.22 41.54
C PRO A 71 -5.65 -3.99 42.91
N PRO A 72 -6.06 -5.29 43.10
CA PRO A 72 -6.40 -6.45 42.22
C PRO A 72 -7.76 -7.14 42.63
N PRO A 73 -8.11 -8.46 42.47
CA PRO A 73 -7.44 -9.65 41.89
C PRO A 73 -8.32 -10.55 40.95
N LEU A 74 -8.17 -11.89 41.03
CA LEU A 74 -8.75 -12.98 40.20
C LEU A 74 -9.57 -13.99 41.05
N PRO A 75 -10.23 -14.98 40.42
CA PRO A 75 -9.83 -16.38 40.68
C PRO A 75 -9.73 -17.31 39.44
N GLU A 76 -8.96 -18.39 39.62
CA GLU A 76 -8.70 -19.48 38.64
C GLU A 76 -9.87 -20.45 38.41
N GLN A 77 -9.88 -21.12 37.25
CA GLN A 77 -10.25 -22.55 37.20
C GLN A 77 -9.50 -23.31 36.08
N LYS A 78 -9.42 -24.64 36.19
CA LYS A 78 -8.31 -25.48 35.70
C LYS A 78 -8.81 -26.81 35.10
N ALA A 79 -8.01 -27.39 34.19
CA ALA A 79 -8.18 -28.71 33.52
C ALA A 79 -9.35 -28.83 32.51
N GLY A 80 -9.29 -29.66 31.46
CA GLY A 80 -8.21 -30.52 30.95
C GLY A 80 -8.69 -31.50 29.86
N SER A 81 -7.74 -32.26 29.27
CA SER A 81 -7.93 -33.48 28.42
C SER A 81 -8.07 -33.37 26.89
N ASN A 82 -6.93 -33.59 26.21
CA ASN A 82 -6.66 -34.56 25.13
C ASN A 82 -7.73 -34.98 24.09
N SER A 83 -7.41 -34.78 22.81
CA SER A 83 -7.34 -35.79 21.70
C SER A 83 -7.18 -35.03 20.37
N GLY A 84 -6.50 -35.48 19.31
CA GLY A 84 -5.67 -36.66 19.04
C GLY A 84 -4.93 -36.44 17.70
N ALA A 85 -3.85 -37.17 17.43
CA ALA A 85 -2.93 -36.86 16.32
C ALA A 85 -3.37 -37.38 14.93
N ALA A 86 -2.94 -36.68 13.86
CA ALA A 86 -2.70 -37.27 12.54
C ALA A 86 -1.65 -36.43 11.76
N ASN A 87 -0.40 -36.93 11.72
CA ASN A 87 0.60 -36.42 10.79
C ASN A 87 0.31 -36.95 9.37
N THR A 88 0.38 -36.10 8.36
CA THR A 88 0.78 -36.55 7.01
C THR A 88 1.66 -35.49 6.36
N ALA A 89 2.96 -35.78 6.26
CA ALA A 89 3.89 -34.99 5.45
C ALA A 89 3.79 -35.42 3.99
N ALA A 90 3.75 -34.46 3.07
CA ALA A 90 3.92 -34.69 1.64
C ALA A 90 4.80 -33.59 1.03
N SER A 91 5.80 -34.02 0.29
CA SER A 91 6.98 -33.32 -0.22
C SER A 91 6.75 -31.97 -0.93
N PRO A 92 7.75 -31.05 -0.90
CA PRO A 92 7.80 -29.93 -1.83
C PRO A 92 8.20 -30.42 -3.24
N SER A 93 7.41 -30.08 -4.25
CA SER A 93 7.76 -30.32 -5.67
C SER A 93 8.75 -29.26 -6.19
N PRO A 94 9.91 -29.65 -6.75
CA PRO A 94 10.81 -28.73 -7.42
C PRO A 94 10.47 -28.64 -8.92
N ALA A 95 9.74 -27.61 -9.34
CA ALA A 95 9.33 -27.45 -10.75
C ALA A 95 9.23 -25.98 -11.20
N ALA A 96 10.37 -25.27 -11.27
CA ALA A 96 10.51 -24.01 -12.03
C ALA A 96 11.99 -23.67 -12.32
N VAL A 97 12.77 -24.62 -12.87
CA VAL A 97 14.11 -24.31 -13.41
C VAL A 97 13.97 -24.01 -14.89
N LEU A 98 13.70 -22.75 -15.24
CA LEU A 98 13.67 -22.26 -16.63
C LEU A 98 13.88 -20.73 -16.70
N ASN A 99 15.13 -20.28 -16.48
CA ASN A 99 15.78 -19.31 -17.37
C ASN A 99 17.25 -19.10 -16.98
N GLY A 100 18.15 -19.66 -17.78
CA GLY A 100 19.59 -19.47 -17.68
C GLY A 100 20.05 -18.15 -18.31
N ALA A 101 19.57 -17.02 -17.81
CA ALA A 101 20.38 -15.81 -17.81
C ALA A 101 21.04 -15.74 -16.43
N ALA A 102 22.32 -15.36 -16.36
CA ALA A 102 22.95 -15.04 -15.08
C ALA A 102 22.31 -13.75 -14.56
N ALA A 103 21.20 -13.89 -13.83
CA ALA A 103 20.65 -12.79 -13.07
C ALA A 103 21.78 -12.24 -12.18
N PRO A 104 22.00 -10.91 -12.12
CA PRO A 104 22.88 -10.36 -11.10
C PRO A 104 22.39 -10.90 -9.75
N GLN A 105 23.31 -11.22 -8.83
CA GLN A 105 22.93 -11.72 -7.52
C GLN A 105 22.30 -10.57 -6.73
N ILE A 106 21.01 -10.35 -6.99
CA ILE A 106 20.21 -9.32 -6.34
C ILE A 106 20.15 -9.73 -4.87
N GLY A 107 20.93 -9.02 -4.06
CA GLY A 107 20.89 -9.06 -2.61
C GLY A 107 19.46 -9.04 -2.07
N PRO A 108 19.21 -9.74 -0.95
CA PRO A 108 17.86 -10.03 -0.44
C PRO A 108 17.04 -8.75 -0.14
N GLU A 109 17.70 -7.60 -0.01
CA GLU A 109 17.06 -6.31 0.19
C GLU A 109 16.34 -5.75 -1.04
N PHE A 110 16.72 -6.13 -2.27
CA PHE A 110 16.04 -5.69 -3.50
C PHE A 110 15.18 -6.78 -4.17
N ALA A 111 15.28 -8.04 -3.74
CA ALA A 111 14.40 -9.12 -4.23
C ALA A 111 12.89 -8.75 -4.25
N PRO A 112 12.27 -8.25 -3.16
CA PRO A 112 10.84 -7.86 -3.18
C PRO A 112 10.56 -6.59 -4.01
N VAL A 113 11.59 -5.81 -4.33
CA VAL A 113 11.47 -4.60 -5.17
C VAL A 113 11.40 -4.99 -6.64
N VAL A 114 12.24 -5.94 -7.07
CA VAL A 114 12.27 -6.46 -8.44
C VAL A 114 10.99 -7.25 -8.75
N GLU A 115 10.57 -8.15 -7.85
CA GLU A 115 9.30 -8.87 -7.97
C GLU A 115 8.11 -7.90 -8.13
N TYR A 116 8.06 -6.86 -7.30
CA TYR A 116 6.99 -5.85 -7.38
C TYR A 116 7.04 -5.03 -8.68
N LEU A 117 8.22 -4.72 -9.21
CA LEU A 117 8.35 -4.07 -10.52
C LEU A 117 7.81 -4.95 -11.65
N SER A 118 8.09 -6.26 -11.64
CA SER A 118 7.53 -7.18 -12.63
C SER A 118 6.00 -7.25 -12.56
N ILE A 119 5.42 -7.27 -11.36
CA ILE A 119 3.95 -7.23 -11.19
C ILE A 119 3.35 -5.92 -11.72
N LEU A 120 4.01 -4.78 -11.49
CA LEU A 120 3.60 -3.49 -12.04
C LEU A 120 3.71 -3.45 -13.58
N GLU A 121 4.78 -4.02 -14.13
CA GLU A 121 5.05 -4.13 -15.57
C GLU A 121 3.95 -4.95 -16.27
N ASP A 122 3.69 -6.18 -15.80
CA ASP A 122 2.62 -7.04 -16.33
C ASP A 122 1.25 -6.36 -16.27
N MET A 123 0.95 -5.70 -15.15
CA MET A 123 -0.33 -5.01 -14.96
C MET A 123 -0.48 -3.84 -15.94
N ILE A 124 0.55 -3.01 -16.12
CA ILE A 124 0.54 -1.87 -17.06
C ILE A 124 0.46 -2.35 -18.52
N ILE A 125 1.22 -3.39 -18.88
CA ILE A 125 1.13 -4.02 -20.21
C ILE A 125 -0.29 -4.52 -20.46
N SER A 126 -0.91 -5.19 -19.47
CA SER A 126 -2.29 -5.66 -19.61
C SER A 126 -3.32 -4.54 -19.77
N GLU A 127 -3.11 -3.38 -19.11
CA GLU A 127 -4.01 -2.23 -19.20
C GLU A 127 -3.83 -1.43 -20.50
N GLY A 128 -2.61 -1.41 -21.04
CA GLY A 128 -2.29 -0.91 -22.38
C GLY A 128 -2.90 -1.78 -23.49
N GLN A 129 -2.77 -3.10 -23.39
CA GLN A 129 -3.36 -4.05 -24.36
C GLN A 129 -4.90 -3.99 -24.44
N LYS A 130 -5.58 -3.46 -23.42
CA LYS A 130 -7.04 -3.27 -23.40
C LYS A 130 -7.46 -1.91 -24.00
N ASP A 131 -6.53 -1.12 -24.54
CA ASP A 131 -6.73 0.27 -24.98
C ASP A 131 -7.33 1.19 -23.88
N THR A 132 -7.16 0.83 -22.60
CA THR A 132 -7.69 1.61 -21.46
C THR A 132 -6.69 2.59 -20.85
N LEU A 133 -5.46 2.60 -21.37
CA LEU A 133 -4.33 3.34 -20.82
C LEU A 133 -3.60 4.04 -21.96
N ASP A 134 -3.28 5.33 -21.80
CA ASP A 134 -2.61 6.08 -22.87
C ASP A 134 -1.23 5.49 -23.18
N ASN A 135 -0.90 5.32 -24.47
CA ASN A 135 0.39 4.77 -24.91
C ASN A 135 1.59 5.50 -24.28
N GLU A 136 1.54 6.83 -24.13
CA GLU A 136 2.61 7.59 -23.47
C GLU A 136 2.82 7.19 -22.00
N ILE A 137 1.77 6.79 -21.28
CA ILE A 137 1.91 6.28 -19.90
C ILE A 137 2.60 4.91 -19.94
N VAL A 138 2.18 4.02 -20.82
CA VAL A 138 2.76 2.67 -20.98
C VAL A 138 4.26 2.78 -21.31
N GLU A 139 4.61 3.57 -22.32
CA GLU A 139 5.99 3.79 -22.75
C GLU A 139 6.87 4.37 -21.62
N LYS A 140 6.40 5.42 -20.93
CA LYS A 140 7.20 6.09 -19.87
C LYS A 140 7.35 5.25 -18.61
N SER A 141 6.32 4.49 -18.24
CA SER A 141 6.39 3.58 -17.09
C SER A 141 7.29 2.37 -17.38
N LEU A 142 7.19 1.75 -18.56
CA LEU A 142 8.08 0.66 -18.97
C LEU A 142 9.54 1.13 -19.06
N ALA A 143 9.79 2.30 -19.66
CA ALA A 143 11.13 2.91 -19.69
C ALA A 143 11.70 3.15 -18.28
N LEU A 144 10.87 3.63 -17.34
CA LEU A 144 11.27 3.79 -15.94
C LEU A 144 11.58 2.44 -15.27
N PHE A 145 10.78 1.39 -15.52
CA PHE A 145 11.00 0.07 -14.93
C PHE A 145 12.28 -0.59 -15.44
N ALA A 146 12.53 -0.53 -16.76
CA ALA A 146 13.79 -1.00 -17.35
C ALA A 146 15.00 -0.23 -16.80
N ARG A 147 14.87 1.08 -16.58
CA ARG A 147 15.92 1.91 -15.92
C ARG A 147 16.15 1.47 -14.48
N LEU A 148 15.08 1.26 -13.71
CA LEU A 148 15.16 0.80 -12.32
C LEU A 148 15.82 -0.58 -12.20
N GLN A 149 15.42 -1.55 -13.03
CA GLN A 149 16.01 -2.88 -13.09
C GLN A 149 17.52 -2.82 -13.39
N ARG A 150 17.98 -1.86 -14.20
CA ARG A 150 19.41 -1.63 -14.49
C ARG A 150 20.17 -0.93 -13.34
N VAL A 151 19.54 -0.04 -12.60
CA VAL A 151 20.19 0.72 -11.50
C VAL A 151 20.25 -0.09 -10.19
N ILE A 152 19.32 -1.02 -9.97
CA ILE A 152 19.28 -1.86 -8.74
C ILE A 152 20.60 -2.61 -8.46
N PRO A 153 21.25 -3.30 -9.41
CA PRO A 153 22.54 -3.96 -9.16
C PRO A 153 23.66 -2.97 -8.76
N LEU A 154 23.73 -1.80 -9.41
CA LEU A 154 24.75 -0.77 -9.14
C LEU A 154 24.62 -0.20 -7.72
N LEU A 155 23.39 -0.11 -7.21
CA LEU A 155 23.09 0.30 -5.83
C LEU A 155 23.56 -0.72 -4.78
N GLN A 156 23.60 -2.00 -5.14
CA GLN A 156 24.10 -3.06 -4.28
C GLN A 156 25.63 -3.03 -4.21
N GLU A 157 26.29 -2.83 -5.35
CA GLU A 157 27.75 -2.62 -5.43
C GLU A 157 28.21 -1.38 -4.65
N LEU A 158 27.46 -0.26 -4.74
CA LEU A 158 27.78 0.96 -4.00
C LEU A 158 27.67 0.80 -2.47
N ASN A 159 26.82 -0.13 -2.01
CA ASN A 159 26.59 -0.54 -0.61
C ASN A 159 26.27 0.63 0.36
N ASN A 160 25.36 1.53 -0.03
CA ASN A 160 24.87 2.60 0.84
C ASN A 160 23.41 2.32 1.29
N GLY A 161 23.24 1.98 2.56
CA GLY A 161 21.93 1.66 3.15
C GLY A 161 20.89 2.79 3.08
N GLU A 162 21.29 4.06 3.09
CA GLU A 162 20.37 5.20 2.99
C GLU A 162 19.77 5.32 1.58
N ILE A 163 20.62 5.23 0.55
CA ILE A 163 20.19 5.25 -0.85
C ILE A 163 19.33 4.00 -1.13
N ASN A 164 19.76 2.83 -0.64
CA ASN A 164 19.04 1.57 -0.85
C ASN A 164 17.65 1.57 -0.17
N HIS A 165 17.54 2.13 1.04
CA HIS A 165 16.25 2.36 1.68
C HIS A 165 15.38 3.36 0.89
N THR A 166 15.98 4.46 0.41
CA THR A 166 15.30 5.49 -0.37
C THR A 166 14.70 4.92 -1.65
N VAL A 167 15.46 4.13 -2.42
CA VAL A 167 14.98 3.50 -3.66
C VAL A 167 13.92 2.44 -3.37
N ARG A 168 14.10 1.61 -2.34
CA ARG A 168 13.06 0.66 -1.90
C ARG A 168 11.75 1.38 -1.56
N ARG A 169 11.80 2.49 -0.82
CA ARG A 169 10.62 3.30 -0.48
C ARG A 169 9.99 3.91 -1.73
N LEU A 170 10.79 4.50 -2.60
CA LEU A 170 10.34 5.15 -3.84
C LEU A 170 9.52 4.17 -4.70
N ILE A 171 9.94 2.91 -4.78
CA ILE A 171 9.27 1.88 -5.59
C ILE A 171 8.08 1.26 -4.85
N LEU A 172 8.27 0.76 -3.61
CA LEU A 172 7.23 0.01 -2.90
C LEU A 172 6.10 0.89 -2.35
N LYS A 173 6.36 2.19 -2.13
CA LYS A 173 5.40 3.12 -1.52
C LYS A 173 4.98 4.22 -2.47
N ASP A 174 5.92 4.97 -3.03
CA ASP A 174 5.60 6.21 -3.72
C ASP A 174 5.09 5.91 -5.15
N LEU A 175 5.80 5.09 -5.92
CA LEU A 175 5.38 4.58 -7.24
C LEU A 175 4.08 3.75 -7.15
N ASN A 176 4.00 2.85 -6.16
CA ASN A 176 2.79 2.11 -5.79
C ASN A 176 1.59 3.06 -5.55
N GLY A 177 1.80 4.08 -4.72
CA GLY A 177 0.78 5.06 -4.35
C GLY A 177 0.28 5.94 -5.50
N VAL A 178 1.05 6.09 -6.58
CA VAL A 178 0.60 6.80 -7.80
C VAL A 178 -0.05 5.84 -8.80
N ILE A 179 0.53 4.65 -9.03
CA ILE A 179 0.06 3.71 -10.06
C ILE A 179 -1.23 3.00 -9.62
N ASN A 180 -1.29 2.40 -8.43
CA ASN A 180 -2.42 1.55 -8.04
C ASN A 180 -3.76 2.32 -7.96
N PRO A 181 -3.83 3.55 -7.42
CA PRO A 181 -5.05 4.35 -7.49
C PRO A 181 -5.41 4.73 -8.93
N PHE A 182 -4.43 5.02 -9.79
CA PHE A 182 -4.67 5.40 -11.18
C PHE A 182 -5.25 4.25 -12.01
N LEU A 183 -4.71 3.05 -11.89
CA LEU A 183 -5.19 1.88 -12.64
C LEU A 183 -6.62 1.46 -12.23
N ARG A 184 -7.05 1.80 -11.00
CA ARG A 184 -8.42 1.60 -10.52
C ARG A 184 -9.42 2.65 -11.03
N LEU A 185 -8.98 3.71 -11.72
CA LEU A 185 -9.87 4.70 -12.33
C LEU A 185 -10.50 4.15 -13.62
N GLY A 186 -11.76 4.51 -13.89
CA GLY A 186 -12.38 4.28 -15.20
C GLY A 186 -11.76 5.16 -16.30
N GLY A 187 -11.94 4.78 -17.57
CA GLY A 187 -11.27 5.40 -18.73
C GLY A 187 -11.26 6.93 -18.75
N GLU A 188 -12.43 7.59 -18.66
CA GLU A 188 -12.50 9.07 -18.63
C GLU A 188 -11.74 9.70 -17.45
N ALA A 189 -11.74 9.02 -16.30
CA ALA A 189 -11.03 9.47 -15.11
C ALA A 189 -9.52 9.24 -15.22
N LYS A 190 -9.07 8.18 -15.91
CA LYS A 190 -7.66 8.00 -16.30
C LYS A 190 -7.21 9.19 -17.18
N THR A 191 -7.95 9.53 -18.24
CA THR A 191 -7.61 10.66 -19.12
C THR A 191 -7.53 12.00 -18.39
N ARG A 192 -8.47 12.30 -17.47
CA ARG A 192 -8.44 13.54 -16.67
C ARG A 192 -7.27 13.59 -15.68
N ASN A 193 -6.90 12.47 -15.08
CA ASN A 193 -5.81 12.39 -14.09
C ASN A 193 -4.45 12.04 -14.71
N ARG A 194 -4.38 11.81 -16.03
CA ARG A 194 -3.19 11.47 -16.82
C ARG A 194 -1.95 12.26 -16.43
N ARG A 195 -2.09 13.59 -16.34
CA ARG A 195 -0.99 14.51 -15.97
C ARG A 195 -0.44 14.23 -14.56
N MET A 196 -1.27 13.80 -13.62
CA MET A 196 -0.84 13.49 -12.26
C MET A 196 0.05 12.24 -12.23
N LEU A 197 -0.32 11.18 -12.97
CA LEU A 197 0.53 10.00 -13.12
C LEU A 197 1.82 10.33 -13.90
N LEU A 198 1.72 11.04 -15.03
CA LEU A 198 2.90 11.41 -15.83
C LEU A 198 3.89 12.29 -15.06
N ASN A 199 3.40 13.23 -14.23
CA ASN A 199 4.25 14.00 -13.33
C ASN A 199 4.89 13.10 -12.27
N GLY A 200 4.12 12.25 -11.59
CA GLY A 200 4.66 11.34 -10.58
C GLY A 200 5.73 10.38 -11.12
N LEU A 201 5.52 9.81 -12.32
CA LEU A 201 6.52 8.99 -13.02
C LEU A 201 7.78 9.80 -13.36
N ARG A 202 7.63 11.05 -13.80
CA ARG A 202 8.74 11.96 -14.10
C ARG A 202 9.52 12.36 -12.84
N ASP A 203 8.84 12.59 -11.72
CA ASP A 203 9.47 12.94 -10.45
C ASP A 203 10.27 11.75 -9.89
N VAL A 204 9.75 10.53 -10.05
CA VAL A 204 10.49 9.28 -9.75
C VAL A 204 11.71 9.13 -10.67
N ASP A 205 11.55 9.34 -11.98
CA ASP A 205 12.67 9.26 -12.95
C ASP A 205 13.77 10.31 -12.68
N ALA A 206 13.38 11.54 -12.31
CA ALA A 206 14.31 12.57 -11.88
C ALA A 206 15.08 12.13 -10.62
N LYS A 207 14.38 11.59 -9.62
CA LYS A 207 15.03 11.10 -8.39
C LYS A 207 15.99 9.94 -8.65
N ILE A 208 15.68 9.05 -9.58
CA ILE A 208 16.57 7.98 -10.02
C ILE A 208 17.77 8.52 -10.82
N SER A 209 17.60 9.64 -11.54
CA SER A 209 18.71 10.35 -12.20
C SER A 209 19.69 10.93 -11.20
N ASP A 210 19.22 11.58 -10.14
CA ASP A 210 20.07 12.12 -9.06
C ASP A 210 20.85 11.01 -8.34
N ILE A 211 20.23 9.85 -8.18
CA ILE A 211 20.86 8.68 -7.55
C ILE A 211 21.90 8.07 -8.49
N ALA A 212 21.60 7.96 -9.79
CA ALA A 212 22.55 7.48 -10.80
C ALA A 212 23.81 8.38 -10.89
N SER A 213 23.64 9.70 -10.93
CA SER A 213 24.78 10.63 -10.96
C SER A 213 25.60 10.61 -9.67
N THR A 214 24.97 10.29 -8.52
CA THR A 214 25.68 10.07 -7.25
C THR A 214 26.53 8.79 -7.30
N ILE A 215 26.04 7.71 -7.93
CA ILE A 215 26.82 6.49 -8.19
C ILE A 215 28.01 6.82 -9.11
N GLU A 216 27.75 7.41 -10.28
CA GLU A 216 28.78 7.79 -11.26
C GLU A 216 29.89 8.68 -10.64
N HIS A 217 29.51 9.64 -9.80
CA HIS A 217 30.49 10.49 -9.12
C HIS A 217 31.38 9.71 -8.14
N LYS A 218 30.82 8.76 -7.39
CA LYS A 218 31.59 7.88 -6.50
C LYS A 218 32.55 6.99 -7.31
N ASP A 219 32.06 6.40 -8.39
CA ASP A 219 32.85 5.51 -9.26
C ASP A 219 34.01 6.26 -9.92
N LEU A 220 33.81 7.51 -10.33
CA LEU A 220 34.88 8.39 -10.82
C LEU A 220 35.94 8.68 -9.75
N MET A 221 35.55 8.93 -8.50
CA MET A 221 36.49 9.14 -7.39
C MET A 221 37.28 7.87 -7.06
N GLU A 222 36.63 6.70 -7.07
CA GLU A 222 37.31 5.42 -6.91
C GLU A 222 38.28 5.14 -8.07
N LEU A 223 37.91 5.47 -9.30
CA LEU A 223 38.77 5.32 -10.49
C LEU A 223 39.99 6.24 -10.41
N GLN A 224 39.81 7.51 -10.04
CA GLN A 224 40.91 8.46 -9.83
C GLN A 224 41.87 7.96 -8.75
N THR A 225 41.35 7.54 -7.60
CA THR A 225 42.16 6.99 -6.48
C THR A 225 42.95 5.76 -6.92
N LYS A 226 42.34 4.85 -7.69
CA LYS A 226 43.00 3.64 -8.21
C LYS A 226 44.06 4.00 -9.26
N ALA A 227 43.80 4.97 -10.15
CA ALA A 227 44.76 5.43 -11.15
C ALA A 227 45.98 6.11 -10.50
N GLU A 228 45.77 6.92 -9.46
CA GLU A 228 46.84 7.58 -8.72
C GLU A 228 47.69 6.57 -7.93
N LEU A 229 47.07 5.56 -7.30
CA LEU A 229 47.78 4.44 -6.66
C LEU A 229 48.62 3.62 -7.66
N ILE A 230 48.11 3.39 -8.87
CA ILE A 230 48.87 2.74 -9.95
C ILE A 230 50.06 3.63 -10.35
N HIS A 231 49.83 4.93 -10.58
CA HIS A 231 50.90 5.86 -10.93
C HIS A 231 51.99 5.90 -9.85
N GLN A 232 51.63 5.99 -8.57
CA GLN A 232 52.59 5.93 -7.45
C GLN A 232 53.37 4.61 -7.44
N ARG A 233 52.70 3.45 -7.58
CA ARG A 233 53.37 2.13 -7.54
C ARG A 233 54.39 1.95 -8.66
N TYR A 234 54.08 2.38 -9.87
CA TYR A 234 54.98 2.18 -11.02
C TYR A 234 56.03 3.29 -11.17
N SER A 235 55.72 4.54 -10.82
CA SER A 235 56.73 5.63 -10.80
C SER A 235 57.75 5.48 -9.67
N SER A 236 57.34 4.96 -8.51
CA SER A 236 58.25 4.74 -7.37
C SER A 236 59.10 3.47 -7.48
N SER A 237 58.88 2.65 -8.51
CA SER A 237 59.54 1.34 -8.70
C SER A 237 60.52 1.32 -9.88
N GLU A 238 60.75 2.47 -10.54
CA GLU A 238 61.82 2.66 -11.55
C GLU A 238 63.05 3.45 -11.00
N LEU A 239 63.17 3.59 -9.68
CA LEU A 239 64.30 4.21 -8.97
C LEU A 239 64.95 3.23 -7.98
#